data_AF-A0A382REM2-F1
#
_entry.id   AF-A0A382REM2-F1
#
_cell.length_a   1.000
_cell.length_b   1.000
_cell.length_c   1.000
_cell.angle_alpha   90.00
_cell.angle_beta   90.00
_cell.angle_gamma   90.00
#
_symmetry.space_group_name_H-M   'P 1'
#
loop_
_entity.id
_entity.type
_entity.pdbx_description
1 polymer ?
#
loop_
_entity_poly.entity_id
_entity_poly.type
_entity_poly.pdbx_seq_one_letter_code
_entity_poly.pdbx_strand_id
1 'polypeptide(L)'
;VNVIAGLDEGVDRYDSSFGGIGGCPFAPKATGNICTEDLIYLLHEMGIETGIDLERLSAIACNVESVIGRDLPGQVMKAGPRLKLHPMAEVATAVG
;
A
#
# COMPACT_ATOMS: atom_id res chain seq x y z
N VAL A 1 10.47 -7.12 -0.74
CA VAL A 1 11.55 -8.09 -1.01
C VAL A 1 11.38 -8.77 -2.37
N ASN A 2 10.36 -9.60 -2.60
CA ASN A 2 10.23 -10.31 -3.90
C ASN A 2 10.09 -9.38 -5.12
N VAL A 3 9.42 -8.23 -4.98
CA VAL A 3 9.30 -7.23 -6.05
C VAL A 3 10.69 -6.73 -6.46
N ILE A 4 11.49 -6.27 -5.49
CA ILE A 4 12.85 -5.75 -5.73
C ILE A 4 13.72 -6.81 -6.40
N ALA A 5 13.70 -8.04 -5.89
CA ALA A 5 14.43 -9.15 -6.50
C ALA A 5 13.98 -9.40 -7.96
N GLY A 6 12.68 -9.30 -8.24
CA GLY A 6 12.17 -9.39 -9.61
C GLY A 6 12.68 -8.25 -10.50
N LEU A 7 12.74 -7.01 -9.98
CA LEU A 7 13.23 -5.86 -10.74
C LEU A 7 14.70 -6.05 -11.12
N ASP A 8 15.51 -6.59 -10.19
CA ASP A 8 16.92 -6.91 -10.43
C ASP A 8 17.11 -7.97 -11.53
N GLU A 9 16.15 -8.89 -11.67
CA GLU A 9 16.11 -9.92 -12.71
C GLU A 9 15.38 -9.46 -14.00
N GLY A 10 14.99 -8.19 -14.09
CA GLY A 10 14.35 -7.59 -15.26
C GLY A 10 12.84 -7.84 -15.40
N VAL A 11 12.17 -8.28 -14.33
CA VAL A 11 10.70 -8.37 -14.29
C VAL A 11 10.10 -6.97 -14.22
N ASP A 12 9.17 -6.66 -15.11
CA ASP A 12 8.52 -5.34 -15.23
C ASP A 12 6.99 -5.38 -15.06
N ARG A 13 6.42 -6.56 -14.80
CA ARG A 13 4.97 -6.78 -14.63
C ARG A 13 4.68 -7.48 -13.31
N TYR A 14 3.82 -6.85 -12.51
CA TYR A 14 3.44 -7.33 -11.18
C TYR A 14 1.93 -7.24 -10.99
N ASP A 15 1.36 -8.34 -10.49
CA ASP A 15 -0.02 -8.34 -10.02
C ASP A 15 -0.09 -7.91 -8.55
N SER A 16 -1.11 -7.13 -8.22
CA SER A 16 -1.35 -6.62 -6.88
C SER A 16 -2.85 -6.49 -6.62
N SER A 17 -3.22 -6.15 -5.38
CA SER A 17 -4.60 -5.86 -5.02
C SER A 17 -4.66 -4.62 -4.13
N PHE A 18 -5.56 -3.69 -4.46
CA PHE A 18 -5.69 -2.42 -3.73
C PHE A 18 -6.10 -2.69 -2.27
N GLY A 19 -5.52 -1.93 -1.35
CA GLY A 19 -5.57 -2.18 0.10
C GLY A 19 -5.00 -3.54 0.55
N GLY A 20 -4.41 -4.34 -0.34
CA GLY A 20 -3.98 -5.71 -0.05
C GLY A 20 -5.16 -6.68 0.16
N ILE A 21 -6.30 -6.41 -0.48
CA ILE A 21 -7.47 -7.28 -0.42
C ILE A 21 -7.13 -8.64 -1.02
N GLY A 22 -7.60 -9.69 -0.37
CA GLY A 22 -7.46 -11.06 -0.83
C GLY A 22 -7.32 -12.01 0.35
N GLY A 23 -6.93 -13.24 0.03
CA GLY A 23 -6.79 -14.35 0.95
C GLY A 23 -7.10 -15.66 0.23
N CYS A 24 -6.52 -16.75 0.71
CA CYS A 24 -6.80 -18.06 0.14
C CYS A 24 -8.00 -18.70 0.86
N PRO A 25 -9.09 -19.06 0.16
CA PRO A 25 -10.23 -19.73 0.80
C PRO A 25 -9.87 -21.12 1.35
N PHE A 26 -8.77 -21.72 0.87
CA PHE A 26 -8.30 -23.04 1.27
C PHE A 26 -7.21 -23.01 2.34
N ALA A 27 -6.57 -21.86 2.59
CA ALA A 27 -5.48 -21.72 3.54
C ALA A 27 -5.81 -20.63 4.56
N PRO A 28 -6.30 -21.01 5.76
CA PRO A 28 -6.58 -20.06 6.83
C PRO A 28 -5.35 -19.21 7.14
N LYS A 29 -5.54 -17.88 7.24
CA LYS A 29 -4.50 -16.87 7.49
C LYS A 29 -3.45 -16.68 6.39
N ALA A 30 -3.62 -17.28 5.21
CA ALA A 30 -2.78 -16.92 4.07
C ALA A 30 -2.97 -15.43 3.76
N THR A 31 -1.86 -14.69 3.74
CA THR A 31 -1.86 -13.28 3.36
C THR A 31 -2.33 -13.15 1.92
N GLY A 32 -3.11 -12.11 1.63
CA GLY A 32 -3.59 -11.82 0.29
C GLY A 32 -2.46 -11.40 -0.66
N ASN A 33 -2.84 -10.81 -1.78
CA ASN A 33 -1.88 -10.23 -2.73
C ASN A 33 -1.10 -9.08 -2.08
N ILE A 34 0.04 -8.72 -2.68
CA ILE A 34 0.73 -7.49 -2.33
C ILE A 34 -0.22 -6.29 -2.50
N CYS A 35 -0.17 -5.36 -1.55
CA CYS A 35 -0.94 -4.14 -1.56
C CYS A 35 -0.49 -3.24 -2.73
N THR A 36 -1.44 -2.81 -3.57
CA THR A 36 -1.12 -1.98 -4.74
C THR A 36 -0.50 -0.64 -4.32
N GLU A 37 -1.02 0.02 -3.30
CA GLU A 37 -0.54 1.32 -2.82
C GLU A 37 0.89 1.22 -2.29
N ASP A 38 1.18 0.16 -1.53
CA ASP A 38 2.52 -0.09 -1.00
C ASP A 38 3.52 -0.41 -2.13
N LEU A 39 3.08 -1.15 -3.15
CA LEU A 39 3.88 -1.44 -4.34
C LEU A 39 4.17 -0.18 -5.14
N ILE A 40 3.15 0.63 -5.45
CA ILE A 40 3.30 1.85 -6.23
C ILE A 40 4.18 2.86 -5.49
N TYR A 41 4.00 3.00 -4.17
CA TYR A 41 4.85 3.85 -3.35
C TYR A 41 6.31 3.41 -3.38
N LEU A 42 6.58 2.10 -3.25
CA LEU A 42 7.93 1.55 -3.39
C LEU A 42 8.54 1.92 -4.74
N LEU A 43 7.81 1.69 -5.83
CA LEU A 43 8.29 1.97 -7.19
C LEU A 43 8.56 3.46 -7.41
N HIS A 44 7.67 4.34 -6.92
CA HIS A 44 7.84 5.79 -7.00
C HIS A 44 9.07 6.27 -6.20
N GLU A 45 9.29 5.76 -4.99
CA GLU A 45 10.49 6.07 -4.19
C GLU A 45 11.79 5.54 -4.81
N MET A 46 11.69 4.50 -5.64
CA MET A 46 12.80 4.01 -6.48
C MET A 46 12.98 4.80 -7.78
N GLY A 47 12.14 5.81 -8.05
CA GLY A 47 12.18 6.61 -9.28
C GLY A 47 11.60 5.90 -10.50
N ILE A 48 10.81 4.85 -10.30
CA ILE A 48 10.16 4.08 -11.37
C ILE A 48 8.75 4.64 -11.60
N GLU A 49 8.48 5.08 -12.82
CA GLU A 49 7.16 5.57 -13.22
C GLU A 49 6.19 4.41 -13.45
N THR A 50 4.98 4.55 -12.92
CA THR A 50 3.91 3.54 -13.06
C THR A 50 2.68 4.05 -13.81
N GLY A 51 2.60 5.37 -14.05
CA GLY A 51 1.42 6.04 -14.61
C GLY A 51 0.21 6.09 -13.66
N ILE A 52 0.37 5.71 -12.39
CA ILE A 52 -0.70 5.66 -11.40
C ILE A 52 -0.58 6.81 -10.40
N ASP A 53 -1.70 7.48 -10.14
CA ASP A 53 -1.83 8.49 -9.09
C ASP A 53 -2.04 7.79 -7.73
N LEU A 54 -0.99 7.82 -6.90
CA LEU A 54 -0.97 7.16 -5.60
C LEU A 54 -1.99 7.73 -4.60
N GLU A 55 -2.21 9.05 -4.62
CA GLU A 55 -3.15 9.69 -3.68
C GLU A 55 -4.59 9.32 -4.01
N ARG A 56 -4.96 9.37 -5.29
CA ARG A 56 -6.29 8.96 -5.75
C ARG A 56 -6.55 7.48 -5.48
N LEU A 57 -5.55 6.62 -5.72
CA LEU A 57 -5.66 5.19 -5.44
C LEU A 57 -5.85 4.95 -3.93
N SER A 58 -5.05 5.60 -3.09
CA SER A 58 -5.13 5.46 -1.63
C SER A 58 -6.50 5.89 -1.09
N ALA A 59 -7.06 6.98 -1.62
CA ALA A 59 -8.40 7.43 -1.24
C ALA A 59 -9.49 6.39 -1.57
N ILE A 60 -9.38 5.71 -2.71
CA ILE A 60 -10.27 4.61 -3.09
C ILE A 60 -10.11 3.43 -2.13
N ALA A 61 -8.88 3.05 -1.78
CA ALA A 61 -8.62 1.94 -0.86
C ALA A 61 -9.25 2.17 0.53
N CYS A 62 -9.15 3.39 1.06
CA CYS A 62 -9.79 3.76 2.34
C CYS A 62 -11.32 3.64 2.27
N ASN A 63 -11.92 4.03 1.14
CA ASN A 63 -13.37 3.86 0.95
C ASN A 63 -13.76 2.38 0.91
N VAL A 64 -12.94 1.52 0.30
CA VAL A 64 -13.26 0.09 0.20
C VAL A 64 -13.09 -0.63 1.53
N GLU A 65 -12.13 -0.26 2.38
CA GLU A 65 -12.04 -0.77 3.76
C GLU A 65 -13.37 -0.64 4.50
N SER A 66 -14.02 0.54 4.36
CA SER A 66 -15.34 0.81 4.92
C SER A 66 -16.44 -0.08 4.31
N VAL A 67 -16.38 -0.36 3.00
CA VAL A 67 -17.37 -1.21 2.30
C VAL A 67 -17.23 -2.68 2.69
N ILE A 68 -16.00 -3.17 2.84
CA ILE A 68 -15.73 -4.57 3.22
C ILE A 68 -16.04 -4.80 4.71
N GLY A 69 -15.98 -3.74 5.53
CA GLY A 69 -16.29 -3.82 6.96
C GLY A 69 -15.20 -4.52 7.77
N ARG A 70 -13.95 -4.49 7.30
CA ARG A 70 -12.77 -4.98 8.01
C ARG A 70 -11.54 -4.19 7.61
N ASP A 71 -10.59 -4.09 8.53
CA ASP A 71 -9.31 -3.45 8.26
C ASP A 71 -8.55 -4.17 7.13
N LEU A 72 -8.02 -3.36 6.23
CA LEU A 72 -7.17 -3.76 5.13
C LEU A 72 -5.69 -3.62 5.51
N PRO A 73 -4.80 -4.51 5.07
CA PRO A 73 -3.40 -4.51 5.51
C PRO A 73 -2.54 -3.38 4.93
N GLY A 74 -3.01 -2.65 3.90
CA GLY A 74 -2.24 -1.60 3.24
C GLY A 74 -1.71 -0.53 4.19
N GLN A 75 -0.42 -0.22 4.10
CA GLN A 75 0.25 0.72 5.01
C GLN A 75 0.19 2.15 4.49
N VAL A 76 0.47 2.35 3.20
CA VAL A 76 0.52 3.68 2.58
C VAL A 76 -0.86 4.33 2.54
N MET A 77 -1.94 3.55 2.36
CA MET A 77 -3.30 4.08 2.44
C MET A 77 -3.62 4.68 3.83
N LYS A 78 -2.96 4.19 4.90
CA LYS A 78 -3.17 4.64 6.28
C LYS A 78 -2.23 5.77 6.68
N ALA A 79 -0.94 5.60 6.39
CA ALA A 79 0.10 6.54 6.79
C ALA A 79 0.25 7.73 5.83
N GLY A 80 -0.09 7.53 4.55
CA GLY A 80 0.29 8.44 3.47
C GLY A 80 1.76 8.30 3.05
N PRO A 81 2.17 8.99 1.98
CA PRO A 81 3.56 9.01 1.52
C PRO A 81 4.45 9.81 2.48
N ARG A 82 5.76 9.52 2.54
CA ARG A 82 6.68 10.12 3.54
C ARG A 82 6.74 11.65 3.55
N LEU A 83 6.46 12.29 2.40
CA LEU A 83 6.51 13.76 2.26
C LEU A 83 5.16 14.42 2.56
N LYS A 84 4.13 13.65 2.92
CA LYS A 84 2.88 14.19 3.42
C LYS A 84 3.09 14.67 4.86
N LEU A 85 3.34 15.96 5.00
CA LEU A 85 3.56 16.59 6.30
C LEU A 85 2.21 16.85 7.00
N HIS A 86 2.24 16.82 8.34
CA HIS A 86 1.10 17.10 9.20
C HIS A 86 1.42 18.25 10.17
N PRO A 87 0.44 19.08 10.55
CA PRO A 87 0.62 20.06 11.62
C PRO A 87 1.05 19.39 12.92
N MET A 88 1.96 20.02 13.67
CA MET A 88 2.43 19.49 14.96
C MET A 88 1.30 19.22 15.96
N ALA A 89 0.22 20.00 15.89
CA ALA A 89 -0.94 19.84 16.77
C ALA A 89 -1.74 18.54 16.54
N GLU A 90 -1.57 17.90 15.37
CA GLU A 90 -2.31 16.69 14.98
C GLU A 90 -1.54 15.40 15.30
N VAL A 91 -0.25 15.49 15.65
CA VAL A 91 0.62 14.34 15.85
C VAL A 91 0.72 14.03 17.34
N ALA A 92 0.44 12.78 17.72
CA ALA A 92 0.65 12.33 19.09
C ALA A 92 2.15 12.42 19.45
N THR A 93 2.48 13.33 20.37
CA THR A 93 3.84 13.47 20.91
C THR A 93 3.98 12.64 22.18
N ALA A 94 5.18 12.09 22.43
CA ALA A 94 5.46 11.44 23.70
C ALA A 94 5.20 12.44 24.85
N VAL A 95 4.33 12.06 25.78
CA VAL A 95 4.10 12.81 27.01
C VAL A 95 5.06 12.24 28.04
N GLY A 96 5.99 13.07 28.50
CA GLY A 96 6.95 12.71 29.55
C GLY A 96 6.29 12.52 30.91
#